data_AF-K5XGH4-F1
#
_entry.id   AF-K5XGH4-F1
#
_cell.length_a   1.000
_cell.length_b   1.000
_cell.length_c   1.000
_cell.angle_alpha   90.00
_cell.angle_beta   90.00
_cell.angle_gamma   90.00
#
_symmetry.space_group_name_H-M   'P 1'
#
loop_
_entity.id
_entity.type
_entity.pdbx_description
1 polymer ?
#
loop_
_entity_poly.entity_id
_entity_poly.type
_entity_poly.pdbx_seq_one_letter_code
_entity_poly.pdbx_strand_id
1 'polypeptide(L)'
;SIEGKNSEIRDIRYIAELKGKFFTNPLLSLSLAICLFSMAGIPPLIGFFSKQFVLYSAIQNGYYFISIIAILVSVISASYYLKIVVQLFLNTNHKTSSSINNNNFITNKYLSNVHSYLISVLTLSILLFILKPSLILNSTQLLSLSLFNW
;
A
#
# COMPACT_ATOMS: atom_id res chain seq x y z
N SER A 1 -6.83 -48.65 -4.53
CA SER A 1 -7.45 -47.34 -4.82
C SER A 1 -7.13 -46.41 -3.66
N ILE A 2 -6.09 -45.59 -3.70
CA ILE A 2 -5.97 -44.31 -4.44
C ILE A 2 -7.28 -43.53 -4.34
N GLU A 3 -7.54 -42.96 -3.17
CA GLU A 3 -8.63 -42.01 -2.96
C GLU A 3 -8.06 -40.74 -2.33
N GLY A 4 -8.18 -39.63 -3.06
CA GLY A 4 -8.41 -38.31 -2.49
C GLY A 4 -7.29 -37.67 -1.68
N LYS A 5 -6.21 -37.25 -2.33
CA LYS A 5 -5.43 -36.10 -1.83
C LYS A 5 -5.07 -35.15 -2.96
N ASN A 6 -6.11 -34.72 -3.68
CA ASN A 6 -6.06 -33.46 -4.40
C ASN A 6 -5.79 -32.38 -3.34
N SER A 7 -4.56 -31.89 -3.32
CA SER A 7 -4.20 -30.68 -2.61
C SER A 7 -4.95 -29.52 -3.28
N GLU A 8 -6.22 -29.34 -2.92
CA GLU A 8 -6.94 -28.12 -3.21
C GLU A 8 -6.06 -26.99 -2.69
N ILE A 9 -5.58 -26.18 -3.63
CA ILE A 9 -4.98 -24.89 -3.36
C ILE A 9 -6.09 -24.08 -2.73
N ARG A 10 -6.22 -24.15 -1.40
CA ARG A 10 -7.23 -23.38 -0.68
C ARG A 10 -6.85 -21.92 -0.84
N ASP A 11 -7.59 -21.24 -1.71
CA ASP A 11 -7.48 -19.80 -1.88
C ASP A 11 -7.66 -19.13 -0.52
N ILE A 12 -6.64 -18.40 -0.10
CA ILE A 12 -6.64 -17.58 1.10
C ILE A 12 -7.76 -16.54 0.97
N ARG A 13 -8.90 -16.83 1.61
CA ARG A 13 -10.12 -16.00 1.50
C ARG A 13 -10.28 -15.05 2.68
N TYR A 14 -9.64 -15.36 3.81
CA TYR A 14 -9.81 -14.60 5.04
C TYR A 14 -8.51 -13.95 5.50
N ILE A 15 -8.63 -12.74 6.07
CA ILE A 15 -7.51 -12.02 6.70
C ILE A 15 -6.85 -12.89 7.80
N ALA A 16 -7.64 -13.77 8.43
CA ALA A 16 -7.18 -14.73 9.42
C ALA A 16 -6.23 -15.80 8.86
N GLU A 17 -6.39 -16.22 7.60
CA GLU A 17 -5.52 -17.21 6.95
C GLU A 17 -4.22 -16.57 6.44
N LEU A 18 -4.29 -15.30 6.01
CA LEU A 18 -3.12 -14.48 5.71
C LEU A 18 -2.24 -14.26 6.94
N LYS A 19 -2.84 -14.14 8.14
CA LYS A 19 -2.12 -13.93 9.40
C LYS A 19 -1.04 -14.98 9.65
N GLY A 20 -1.29 -16.25 9.36
CA GLY A 20 -0.31 -17.34 9.55
C GLY A 20 0.84 -17.35 8.54
N LYS A 21 0.58 -16.97 7.28
CA LYS A 21 1.62 -16.86 6.24
C LYS A 21 2.43 -15.57 6.33
N PHE A 22 1.87 -14.51 6.90
CA PHE A 22 2.53 -13.21 7.09
C PHE A 22 3.88 -13.34 7.83
N PHE A 23 3.98 -14.28 8.77
CA PHE A 23 5.22 -14.53 9.54
C PHE A 23 6.34 -15.20 8.75
N THR A 24 6.02 -15.93 7.70
CA THR A 24 7.05 -16.62 6.90
C THR A 24 7.93 -15.64 6.12
N ASN A 25 7.41 -14.43 5.84
CA ASN A 25 8.12 -13.40 5.08
C ASN A 25 7.91 -12.03 5.74
N PRO A 26 8.79 -11.60 6.67
CA PRO A 26 8.65 -10.33 7.39
C PRO A 26 8.63 -9.10 6.46
N LEU A 27 9.28 -9.17 5.29
CA LEU A 27 9.23 -8.12 4.26
C LEU A 27 7.84 -7.98 3.64
N LEU A 28 7.17 -9.10 3.32
CA LEU A 28 5.81 -9.10 2.77
C LEU A 28 4.82 -8.58 3.82
N SER A 29 5.09 -8.91 5.08
CA SER A 29 4.33 -8.41 6.22
C SER A 29 4.42 -6.88 6.33
N LEU A 30 5.63 -6.36 6.26
CA LEU A 30 5.90 -4.93 6.37
C LEU A 30 5.31 -4.14 5.19
N SER A 31 5.38 -4.65 3.96
CA SER A 31 4.83 -3.98 2.79
C SER A 31 3.30 -3.91 2.83
N LEU A 32 2.62 -4.98 3.25
CA LEU A 32 1.17 -4.96 3.41
C LEU A 32 0.74 -4.07 4.60
N ALA A 33 1.51 -4.02 5.68
CA ALA A 33 1.30 -3.06 6.76
C ALA A 33 1.43 -1.60 6.27
N ILE A 34 2.49 -1.28 5.51
CA ILE A 34 2.68 0.05 4.90
C ILE A 34 1.53 0.39 3.94
N CYS A 35 1.03 -0.60 3.19
CA CYS A 35 -0.07 -0.42 2.24
C CYS A 35 -1.39 -0.11 2.97
N LEU A 36 -1.71 -0.86 4.02
CA LEU A 36 -2.88 -0.60 4.86
C LEU A 36 -2.78 0.74 5.59
N PHE A 37 -1.59 1.11 6.05
CA PHE A 37 -1.31 2.40 6.68
C PHE A 37 -1.49 3.56 5.67
N SER A 38 -1.10 3.33 4.41
CA SER A 38 -1.31 4.26 3.31
C SER A 38 -2.80 4.44 2.99
N MET A 39 -3.57 3.35 2.91
CA MET A 39 -5.03 3.41 2.73
C MET A 39 -5.78 4.03 3.91
N ALA A 40 -5.32 3.77 5.14
CA ALA A 40 -5.90 4.31 6.35
C ALA A 40 -5.73 5.84 6.44
N GLY A 41 -4.74 6.41 5.75
CA GLY A 41 -4.55 7.86 5.67
C GLY A 41 -4.00 8.45 6.97
N ILE A 42 -3.01 7.80 7.57
CA ILE A 42 -2.26 8.40 8.68
C ILE A 42 -1.49 9.62 8.12
N PRO A 43 -1.54 10.80 8.77
CA PRO A 43 -0.97 12.06 8.28
C PRO A 43 0.39 12.03 7.54
N PRO A 44 1.36 11.14 7.88
CA PRO A 44 2.59 10.98 7.09
C PRO A 44 2.47 10.25 5.73
N LEU A 45 1.32 9.70 5.30
CA LEU A 45 1.19 8.85 4.10
C LEU A 45 0.30 9.42 2.99
N ILE A 46 0.59 8.96 1.78
CA ILE A 46 0.01 9.42 0.51
C ILE A 46 -1.52 9.40 0.47
N GLY A 47 -2.19 8.49 1.21
CA GLY A 47 -3.64 8.39 1.24
C GLY A 47 -4.35 9.53 1.98
N PHE A 48 -3.67 10.18 2.95
CA PHE A 48 -4.19 11.39 3.58
C PHE A 48 -4.15 12.58 2.60
N PHE A 49 -3.04 12.72 1.87
CA PHE A 49 -2.86 13.78 0.87
C PHE A 49 -3.91 13.73 -0.25
N SER A 50 -4.29 12.53 -0.72
CA SER A 50 -5.37 12.38 -1.71
C SER A 50 -6.70 12.95 -1.21
N LYS A 51 -7.09 12.65 0.04
CA LYS A 51 -8.36 13.15 0.60
C LYS A 51 -8.30 14.65 0.88
N GLN A 52 -7.17 15.16 1.37
CA GLN A 52 -6.97 16.59 1.60
C GLN A 52 -7.03 17.39 0.29
N PHE A 53 -6.50 16.86 -0.81
CA PHE A 53 -6.57 17.51 -2.13
C PHE A 53 -8.01 17.61 -2.66
N VAL A 54 -8.79 16.54 -2.47
CA VAL A 54 -10.23 16.53 -2.82
C VAL A 54 -11.01 17.53 -1.96
N LEU A 55 -10.75 17.56 -0.65
CA LEU A 55 -11.34 18.54 0.26
C LEU A 55 -10.97 19.97 -0.14
N TYR A 56 -9.72 20.23 -0.49
CA TYR A 56 -9.26 21.54 -0.93
C TYR A 56 -10.02 22.03 -2.18
N SER A 57 -10.18 21.16 -3.19
CA SER A 57 -10.98 21.50 -4.38
C SER A 57 -12.47 21.68 -4.07
N ALA A 58 -13.03 20.90 -3.14
CA ALA A 58 -14.43 21.01 -2.74
C ALA A 58 -14.74 22.30 -1.97
N ILE A 59 -13.83 22.72 -1.08
CA ILE A 59 -13.92 24.01 -0.37
C ILE A 59 -13.77 25.18 -1.35
N GLN A 60 -12.84 25.11 -2.32
CA GLN A 60 -12.68 26.16 -3.33
C GLN A 60 -13.95 26.36 -4.18
N ASN A 61 -14.67 25.28 -4.48
CA ASN A 61 -15.94 25.33 -5.20
C ASN A 61 -17.15 25.66 -4.32
N GLY A 62 -16.96 25.97 -3.02
CA GLY A 62 -18.03 26.35 -2.09
C GLY A 62 -18.90 25.19 -1.59
N TYR A 63 -18.54 23.93 -1.87
CA TYR A 63 -19.29 22.75 -1.44
C TYR A 63 -18.96 22.34 0.00
N TYR A 64 -19.37 23.18 0.96
CA TYR A 64 -19.11 22.93 2.39
C TYR A 64 -19.82 21.68 2.93
N PHE A 65 -21.03 21.40 2.46
CA PHE A 65 -21.81 20.23 2.89
C PHE A 65 -21.14 18.90 2.50
N ILE A 66 -20.67 18.81 1.24
CA ILE A 66 -19.95 17.61 0.75
C ILE A 66 -18.62 17.43 1.48
N SER A 67 -17.96 18.54 1.84
CA SER A 67 -16.70 18.51 2.56
C SER A 67 -16.86 17.93 3.97
N ILE A 68 -17.92 18.33 4.68
CA ILE A 68 -18.24 17.79 6.01
C ILE A 68 -18.47 16.26 5.95
N ILE A 69 -19.23 15.80 4.94
CA ILE A 69 -19.51 14.37 4.78
C ILE A 69 -18.24 13.59 4.45
N ALA A 70 -17.38 14.15 3.60
CA ALA A 70 -16.12 13.54 3.20
C ALA A 70 -15.15 13.40 4.39
N ILE A 71 -15.10 14.40 5.29
CA ILE A 71 -14.30 14.34 6.52
C ILE A 71 -14.80 13.21 7.42
N LEU A 72 -16.11 13.13 7.67
CA LEU A 72 -16.72 12.09 8.51
C LEU A 72 -16.44 10.67 7.98
N VAL A 73 -16.68 10.45 6.69
CA VAL A 73 -16.42 9.16 6.03
C VAL A 73 -14.93 8.81 6.06
N SER A 74 -14.06 9.82 5.93
CA SER A 74 -12.62 9.62 6.04
C SER A 74 -12.21 9.10 7.42
N VAL A 75 -12.70 9.73 8.49
CA VAL A 75 -12.41 9.37 9.89
C VAL A 75 -12.91 7.96 10.21
N ILE A 76 -14.12 7.60 9.73
CA ILE A 76 -14.69 6.26 9.95
C ILE A 76 -13.83 5.19 9.27
N SER A 77 -13.40 5.46 8.03
CA SER A 77 -12.57 4.55 7.25
C SER A 77 -11.20 4.36 7.91
N ALA A 78 -10.55 5.46 8.29
CA ALA A 78 -9.26 5.46 8.96
C ALA A 78 -9.30 4.63 10.25
N SER A 79 -10.33 4.82 11.07
CA SER A 79 -10.52 4.06 12.31
C SER A 79 -10.71 2.56 12.06
N TYR A 80 -11.43 2.17 11.01
CA TYR A 80 -11.64 0.77 10.66
C TYR A 80 -10.35 0.09 10.19
N TYR A 81 -9.60 0.72 9.28
CA TYR A 81 -8.34 0.17 8.77
C TYR A 81 -7.26 0.08 9.85
N LEU A 82 -7.15 1.07 10.74
CA LEU A 82 -6.18 1.05 11.82
C LEU A 82 -6.44 -0.10 12.80
N LYS A 83 -7.71 -0.37 13.14
CA LYS A 83 -8.10 -1.52 13.96
C LYS A 83 -7.66 -2.85 13.37
N ILE A 84 -7.77 -3.02 12.05
CA ILE A 84 -7.34 -4.24 11.35
C ILE A 84 -5.82 -4.42 11.41
N VAL A 85 -5.06 -3.35 11.18
CA VAL A 85 -3.59 -3.38 11.29
C VAL A 85 -3.14 -3.71 12.71
N VAL A 86 -3.76 -3.07 13.70
CA VAL A 86 -3.52 -3.33 15.13
C VAL A 86 -3.83 -4.80 15.46
N GLN A 87 -4.94 -5.36 14.97
CA GLN A 87 -5.28 -6.76 15.20
C GLN A 87 -4.34 -7.75 14.48
N LEU A 88 -3.78 -7.36 13.33
CA LEU A 88 -2.76 -8.14 12.63
C LEU A 88 -1.42 -8.16 13.39
N PHE A 89 -1.04 -7.03 14.00
CA PHE A 89 0.27 -6.83 14.66
C PHE A 89 0.29 -7.13 16.17
N LEU A 90 -0.76 -6.85 16.95
CA LEU A 90 -0.79 -7.16 18.38
C LEU A 90 -0.98 -8.66 18.62
N ASN A 91 -1.80 -9.29 17.79
CA ASN A 91 -2.11 -10.70 17.87
C ASN A 91 -0.98 -11.58 17.27
N THR A 92 0.19 -10.95 17.02
CA THR A 92 1.46 -11.47 16.52
C THR A 92 2.47 -11.76 17.65
N ASN A 93 2.14 -11.42 18.90
CA ASN A 93 3.02 -11.63 20.07
C ASN A 93 2.87 -13.01 20.75
N HIS A 94 2.22 -14.00 20.13
CA HIS A 94 2.18 -15.35 20.69
C HIS A 94 3.01 -16.32 19.82
N LYS A 95 4.28 -16.47 20.20
CA LYS A 95 5.34 -17.36 19.65
C LYS A 95 5.76 -16.97 18.22
N THR A 96 7.00 -16.59 17.95
CA THR A 96 8.21 -17.39 18.21
C THR A 96 9.43 -16.52 18.44
N SER A 97 9.91 -16.51 19.68
CA SER A 97 11.33 -16.38 19.99
C SER A 97 12.05 -17.62 19.47
N SER A 98 12.37 -17.66 18.19
CA SER A 98 13.33 -18.60 17.63
C SER A 98 14.43 -17.78 16.98
N SER A 99 15.51 -17.65 17.75
CA SER A 99 16.86 -17.38 17.25
C SER A 99 17.07 -18.14 15.94
N ILE A 100 17.20 -17.40 14.83
CA ILE A 100 17.83 -17.90 13.62
C ILE A 100 18.90 -16.89 13.27
N ASN A 101 20.06 -17.10 13.88
CA ASN A 101 21.35 -16.76 13.33
C ASN A 101 21.41 -17.28 11.88
N ASN A 102 21.28 -16.40 10.89
CA ASN A 102 21.60 -16.71 9.50
C ASN A 102 22.19 -15.47 8.83
N ASN A 103 23.42 -15.16 9.22
CA ASN A 103 24.28 -14.18 8.54
C ASN A 103 24.70 -14.58 7.12
N ASN A 104 24.11 -15.62 6.50
CA ASN A 104 24.58 -16.20 5.23
C ASN A 104 23.50 -16.44 4.16
N PHE A 105 22.28 -15.86 4.27
CA PHE A 105 21.18 -16.16 3.32
C PHE A 105 20.61 -14.96 2.54
N ILE A 106 21.33 -13.83 2.54
CA ILE A 106 20.95 -12.62 1.78
C ILE A 106 21.77 -12.46 0.49
N THR A 107 22.83 -13.25 0.28
CA THR A 107 23.81 -12.98 -0.79
C THR A 107 23.65 -13.77 -2.09
N ASN A 108 22.74 -14.75 -2.19
CA ASN A 108 22.65 -15.61 -3.39
C ASN A 108 21.22 -15.85 -3.89
N LYS A 109 20.55 -14.79 -4.35
CA LYS A 109 19.43 -14.94 -5.28
C LYS A 109 19.69 -14.12 -6.54
N TYR A 110 20.49 -14.74 -7.42
CA TYR A 110 20.68 -14.43 -8.84
C TYR A 110 20.45 -12.97 -9.25
N LEU A 111 21.55 -12.21 -9.23
CA LEU A 111 21.68 -10.94 -9.91
C LEU A 111 21.62 -11.19 -11.44
N SER A 112 20.42 -11.19 -12.02
CA SER A 112 20.30 -10.96 -13.46
C SER A 112 20.56 -9.48 -13.71
N ASN A 113 21.38 -9.14 -14.72
CA ASN A 113 21.59 -7.74 -15.12
C ASN A 113 20.23 -7.04 -15.34
N VAL A 114 19.24 -7.78 -15.85
CA VAL A 114 17.87 -7.33 -16.06
C VAL A 114 17.18 -6.88 -14.77
N HIS A 115 17.26 -7.64 -13.68
CA HIS A 115 16.64 -7.23 -12.41
C HIS A 115 17.29 -5.98 -11.81
N SER A 116 18.61 -5.84 -11.94
CA SER A 116 19.33 -4.63 -11.51
C SER A 116 18.92 -3.40 -12.34
N TYR A 117 18.86 -3.53 -13.67
CA TYR A 117 18.38 -2.47 -14.56
C TYR A 117 16.92 -2.11 -14.30
N LEU A 118 16.05 -3.09 -14.05
CA LEU A 118 14.64 -2.84 -13.71
C LEU A 118 14.51 -2.04 -12.42
N ILE A 119 15.25 -2.41 -11.38
CA ILE A 119 15.29 -1.69 -10.10
C ILE A 119 15.81 -0.26 -10.30
N SER A 120 16.86 -0.08 -11.10
CA SER A 120 17.47 1.22 -11.38
C SER A 120 16.52 2.13 -12.17
N VAL A 121 15.81 1.60 -13.18
CA VAL A 121 14.83 2.36 -13.95
C VAL A 121 13.62 2.74 -13.09
N LEU A 122 13.13 1.83 -12.24
CA LEU A 122 12.04 2.14 -11.30
C LEU A 122 12.44 3.23 -10.32
N THR A 123 13.62 3.10 -9.71
CA THR A 123 14.11 4.08 -8.71
C THR A 123 14.39 5.44 -9.36
N LEU A 124 14.94 5.47 -10.57
CA LEU A 124 15.14 6.70 -11.33
C LEU A 124 13.80 7.37 -11.68
N SER A 125 12.79 6.61 -12.08
CA SER A 125 11.44 7.12 -12.36
C SER A 125 10.78 7.71 -11.11
N ILE A 126 10.92 7.07 -9.94
CA ILE A 126 10.42 7.58 -8.65
C ILE A 126 11.14 8.87 -8.27
N LEU A 127 12.45 8.95 -8.48
CA LEU A 127 13.27 10.11 -8.13
C LEU A 127 12.98 11.31 -9.07
N LEU A 128 12.69 11.05 -10.34
CA LEU A 128 12.23 12.09 -11.27
C LEU A 128 10.89 12.70 -10.81
N PHE A 129 9.98 11.85 -10.32
CA PHE A 129 8.68 12.27 -9.78
C PHE A 129 8.81 13.14 -8.52
N ILE A 130 9.75 12.81 -7.62
CA ILE A 130 9.96 13.58 -6.39
C ILE A 130 10.63 14.93 -6.65
N LEU A 131 11.54 15.01 -7.62
CA LEU A 131 12.35 16.22 -7.86
C LEU A 131 11.57 17.30 -8.61
N LYS A 132 10.70 16.94 -9.55
CA LYS A 132 9.81 17.87 -10.27
C LYS A 132 8.45 17.22 -10.60
N PRO A 133 7.51 17.16 -9.64
CA PRO A 133 6.16 16.67 -9.90
C PRO A 133 5.39 17.55 -10.92
N SER A 134 5.92 18.72 -11.25
CA SER A 134 5.32 19.67 -12.21
C SER A 134 5.21 19.14 -13.63
N LEU A 135 6.06 18.21 -14.07
CA LEU A 135 5.97 17.63 -15.43
C LEU A 135 4.71 16.78 -15.63
N ILE A 136 4.37 15.96 -14.62
CA ILE A 136 3.15 15.15 -14.62
C ILE A 136 1.92 16.06 -14.55
N LEU A 137 1.97 17.07 -13.68
CA LEU A 137 0.84 17.95 -13.44
C LEU A 137 0.49 18.76 -14.70
N ASN A 138 1.51 19.30 -15.39
CA ASN A 138 1.32 20.04 -16.64
C ASN A 138 0.74 19.15 -17.77
N SER A 139 1.19 17.90 -17.87
CA SER A 139 0.67 16.94 -18.85
C SER A 139 -0.80 16.61 -18.60
N THR A 140 -1.20 16.41 -17.34
CA THR A 140 -2.60 16.16 -16.97
C THR A 140 -3.50 17.37 -17.20
N GLN A 141 -2.97 18.59 -16.98
CA GLN A 141 -3.71 19.82 -17.24
C GLN A 141 -3.98 20.00 -18.75
N LEU A 142 -2.98 19.78 -19.61
CA LEU A 142 -3.15 19.82 -21.06
C LEU A 142 -4.16 18.78 -21.57
N LEU A 143 -4.13 17.57 -21.01
CA LEU A 143 -5.09 16.52 -21.36
C LEU A 143 -6.52 16.89 -20.94
N SER A 144 -6.69 17.44 -19.74
CA SER A 144 -8.00 17.92 -19.25
C SER A 144 -8.55 19.06 -20.11
N LEU A 145 -7.70 20.00 -20.53
CA LEU A 145 -8.07 21.08 -21.45
C LEU A 145 -8.47 20.55 -22.83
N SER A 146 -7.76 19.55 -23.37
CA SER A 146 -8.13 18.94 -24.66
C SER A 146 -9.47 18.20 -24.63
N LEU A 147 -9.83 17.63 -23.48
CA LEU A 147 -11.06 16.84 -23.31
C LEU A 147 -12.31 17.72 -23.10
N PHE A 148 -12.14 18.96 -22.63
CA PHE A 148 -13.21 19.94 -22.45
C PHE A 148 -13.31 20.97 -23.59
N ASN A 149 -12.30 21.05 -24.47
CA ASN A 149 -12.25 21.98 -25.60
C ASN A 149 -12.68 21.32 -26.93
N TRP A 150 -13.41 20.21 -26.86
CA TRP A 150 -14.13 19.55 -27.95
C TRP A 150 -15.58 19.33 -27.52
#